data_AF-A0A969AF66-F1
#
_entry.id   AF-A0A969AF66-F1
#
_cell.length_a   1.000
_cell.length_b   1.000
_cell.length_c   1.000
_cell.angle_alpha   90.00
_cell.angle_beta   90.00
_cell.angle_gamma   90.00
#
_symmetry.space_group_name_H-M   'P 1'
#
loop_
_entity.id
_entity.type
_entity.pdbx_description
1 polymer ?
#
loop_
_entity_poly.entity_id
_entity_poly.type
_entity_poly.pdbx_seq_one_letter_code
_entity_poly.pdbx_strand_id
1 'polypeptide(L)'
;MFEPLEPTEFCEKWIPIKRNKKPGEYGYRKQCRKLLAELTGYGETTCNNWLSTPKEVPQLVRPYLRLVDTLWQIQQILPLEVNNFKQ
;
A
#
# COMPACT_ATOMS: atom_id res chain seq x y z
N MET A 1 10.73 -4.56 16.15
CA MET A 1 10.59 -5.39 14.92
C MET A 1 9.41 -4.81 14.16
N PHE A 2 9.54 -4.48 12.88
CA PHE A 2 8.42 -3.88 12.14
C PHE A 2 7.28 -4.89 12.03
N GLU A 3 6.14 -4.61 12.68
CA GLU A 3 4.97 -5.49 12.62
C GLU A 3 4.47 -5.59 11.17
N PRO A 4 4.13 -6.79 10.65
CA PRO A 4 3.54 -6.93 9.32
C PRO A 4 2.31 -6.02 9.15
N LEU A 5 2.04 -5.58 7.93
CA LEU A 5 0.88 -4.74 7.62
C LEU A 5 -0.04 -5.47 6.64
N GLU A 6 -1.32 -5.62 6.98
CA GLU A 6 -2.25 -6.31 6.10
C GLU A 6 -2.57 -5.44 4.86
N PRO A 7 -2.86 -6.06 3.69
CA PRO A 7 -3.22 -5.31 2.49
C PRO A 7 -4.43 -4.38 2.67
N THR A 8 -5.40 -4.76 3.49
CA THR A 8 -6.58 -3.93 3.79
C THR A 8 -6.21 -2.67 4.57
N GLU A 9 -5.42 -2.83 5.64
CA GLU A 9 -4.94 -1.73 6.49
C GLU A 9 -4.04 -0.77 5.68
N PHE A 10 -3.16 -1.33 4.85
CA PHE A 10 -2.33 -0.54 3.93
C PHE A 10 -3.19 0.30 3.00
N CYS A 11 -4.24 -0.29 2.42
CA CYS A 11 -5.13 0.43 1.51
C CYS A 11 -5.94 1.52 2.23
N GLU A 12 -6.48 1.23 3.42
CA GLU A 12 -7.26 2.19 4.21
C GLU A 12 -6.47 3.45 4.51
N LYS A 13 -5.16 3.29 4.75
CA LYS A 13 -4.26 4.41 4.98
C LYS A 13 -3.90 5.17 3.71
N TRP A 14 -3.50 4.46 2.67
CA TRP A 14 -2.80 5.09 1.54
C TRP A 14 -3.69 5.42 0.34
N ILE A 15 -4.81 4.74 0.14
CA ILE A 15 -5.72 5.03 -0.98
C ILE A 15 -6.35 6.42 -0.89
N PRO A 16 -6.78 6.92 0.29
CA PRO A 16 -7.25 8.30 0.43
C PRO A 16 -6.18 9.33 0.02
N ILE A 17 -4.92 9.05 0.34
CA ILE A 17 -3.80 9.99 0.15
C ILE A 17 -3.29 9.95 -1.30
N LYS A 18 -3.10 8.75 -1.86
CA LYS A 18 -2.46 8.55 -3.17
C LYS A 18 -3.44 8.58 -4.34
N ARG A 19 -4.71 8.22 -4.10
CA ARG A 19 -5.73 8.01 -5.15
C ARG A 19 -7.02 8.80 -4.91
N ASN A 20 -7.11 9.57 -3.82
CA ASN A 20 -8.26 10.39 -3.45
C ASN A 20 -9.59 9.59 -3.44
N LYS A 21 -9.56 8.42 -2.80
CA LYS A 21 -10.73 7.55 -2.60
C LYS A 21 -10.83 7.08 -1.16
N LYS A 22 -12.02 7.16 -0.56
CA LYS A 22 -12.26 6.75 0.83
C LYS A 22 -12.80 5.32 0.92
N PRO A 23 -12.55 4.61 2.03
CA PRO A 23 -13.20 3.33 2.30
C PRO A 23 -14.73 3.45 2.18
N GLY A 24 -15.36 2.51 1.48
CA GLY A 24 -16.80 2.51 1.21
C GLY A 24 -17.23 3.26 -0.06
N GLU A 25 -16.37 4.07 -0.67
CA GLU A 25 -16.70 4.73 -1.94
C GLU A 25 -16.66 3.78 -3.14
N TYR A 26 -17.52 4.06 -4.13
CA TYR A 26 -17.44 3.37 -5.42
C TYR A 26 -16.04 3.53 -6.04
N GLY A 27 -15.46 2.39 -6.41
CA GLY A 27 -14.12 2.34 -7.00
C GLY A 27 -12.97 2.30 -6.00
N TYR A 28 -13.21 2.43 -4.68
CA TYR A 28 -12.17 2.30 -3.65
C TYR A 28 -11.42 0.96 -3.79
N ARG A 29 -12.16 -0.16 -3.81
CA ARG A 29 -11.57 -1.50 -3.96
C ARG A 29 -10.78 -1.67 -5.26
N LYS A 30 -11.21 -1.03 -6.34
CA LYS A 30 -10.48 -1.03 -7.63
C LYS A 30 -9.14 -0.31 -7.50
N GLN A 31 -9.09 0.80 -6.75
CA GLN A 31 -7.83 1.49 -6.48
C GLN A 31 -6.92 0.68 -5.56
N CYS A 32 -7.48 0.02 -4.53
CA CYS A 32 -6.73 -0.87 -3.65
C CYS A 32 -5.96 -1.93 -4.43
N ARG A 33 -6.64 -2.73 -5.25
CA ARG A 33 -6.00 -3.81 -6.01
C ARG A 33 -4.98 -3.29 -7.04
N LYS A 34 -5.23 -2.12 -7.63
CA LYS A 34 -4.30 -1.48 -8.58
C LYS A 34 -3.01 -1.07 -7.89
N LEU A 35 -3.12 -0.36 -6.75
CA LEU A 35 -1.95 0.08 -6.00
C LEU A 35 -1.14 -1.12 -5.50
N LEU A 36 -1.80 -2.15 -5.00
CA LEU A 36 -1.13 -3.38 -4.57
C LEU A 36 -0.41 -4.07 -5.73
N ALA A 37 -1.05 -4.18 -6.90
CA ALA A 37 -0.44 -4.77 -8.09
C ALA A 37 0.79 -3.98 -8.55
N GLU A 38 0.71 -2.65 -8.59
CA GLU A 38 1.82 -1.76 -8.95
C GLU A 38 3.02 -1.92 -8.01
N LEU A 39 2.79 -2.03 -6.71
CA LEU A 39 3.87 -2.14 -5.72
C LEU A 39 4.48 -3.55 -5.66
N THR A 40 3.65 -4.57 -5.74
CA THR A 40 4.08 -5.95 -5.47
C THR A 40 4.44 -6.74 -6.73
N GLY A 41 4.05 -6.25 -7.92
CA GLY A 41 4.23 -6.95 -9.19
C GLY A 41 3.25 -8.11 -9.45
N TYR A 42 2.34 -8.39 -8.52
CA TYR A 42 1.29 -9.41 -8.70
C TYR A 42 0.12 -8.86 -9.53
N GLY A 43 -0.70 -9.77 -10.10
CA GLY A 43 -1.87 -9.38 -10.88
C GLY A 43 -2.99 -8.76 -10.03
N GLU A 44 -3.76 -7.84 -10.61
CA GLU A 44 -4.90 -7.19 -9.94
C GLU A 44 -5.91 -8.20 -9.35
N THR A 45 -6.13 -9.35 -10.01
CA THR A 45 -7.01 -10.41 -9.52
C THR A 45 -6.47 -11.03 -8.23
N THR A 46 -5.18 -11.35 -8.18
CA THR A 46 -4.51 -11.88 -6.99
C THR A 46 -4.57 -10.87 -5.84
N CYS A 47 -4.27 -9.60 -6.12
CA CYS A 47 -4.37 -8.54 -5.12
C CYS A 47 -5.82 -8.31 -4.65
N ASN A 48 -6.82 -8.50 -5.54
CA ASN A 48 -8.22 -8.44 -5.15
C ASN A 48 -8.61 -9.60 -4.23
N ASN A 49 -8.03 -10.79 -4.41
CA ASN A 49 -8.27 -11.91 -3.51
C ASN A 49 -7.71 -11.65 -2.11
N TRP A 50 -6.52 -11.04 -2.00
CA TRP A 50 -5.94 -10.66 -0.71
C TRP A 50 -6.84 -9.74 0.12
N LEU A 51 -7.58 -8.85 -0.54
CA LEU A 51 -8.56 -7.94 0.08
C LEU A 51 -9.87 -8.63 0.49
N SER A 52 -10.09 -9.89 0.12
CA SER A 52 -11.23 -10.71 0.55
C SER A 52 -10.80 -11.85 1.47
N THR A 53 -9.61 -12.39 1.26
CA THR A 53 -9.14 -13.66 1.80
C THR A 53 -7.68 -13.49 2.24
N PRO A 54 -7.43 -12.98 3.46
CA PRO A 54 -6.08 -12.69 3.95
C PRO A 54 -5.13 -13.91 3.99
N LYS A 55 -5.67 -15.13 4.02
CA LYS A 55 -4.89 -16.37 4.07
C LYS A 55 -4.06 -16.63 2.81
N GLU A 56 -4.42 -16.03 1.68
CA GLU A 56 -3.72 -16.21 0.40
C GLU A 56 -2.56 -15.22 0.18
N VAL A 57 -2.34 -14.32 1.13
CA VAL A 57 -1.27 -13.32 1.03
C VAL A 57 0.10 -13.99 1.24
N PRO A 58 1.01 -13.96 0.26
CA PRO A 58 2.35 -14.50 0.43
C PRO A 58 3.07 -13.86 1.61
N GLN A 59 3.88 -14.66 2.33
CA GLN A 59 4.49 -14.25 3.60
C GLN A 59 5.28 -12.93 3.52
N LEU A 60 5.96 -12.68 2.40
CA LEU A 60 6.78 -11.47 2.21
C LEU A 60 5.99 -10.21 1.86
N VAL A 61 4.72 -10.32 1.45
CA VAL A 61 3.92 -9.15 1.04
C VAL A 61 3.67 -8.24 2.23
N ARG A 62 3.31 -8.76 3.40
CA ARG A 62 2.99 -7.92 4.58
C ARG A 62 4.20 -7.17 5.13
N PRO A 63 5.39 -7.79 5.30
CA PRO A 63 6.61 -7.05 5.63
C PRO A 63 6.96 -6.00 4.57
N TYR A 64 6.83 -6.34 3.28
CA TYR A 64 7.09 -5.39 2.20
C TYR A 64 6.15 -4.17 2.27
N LEU A 65 4.84 -4.38 2.45
CA LEU A 65 3.88 -3.29 2.62
C LEU A 65 4.20 -2.42 3.83
N ARG A 66 4.69 -3.01 4.93
CA ARG A 66 5.16 -2.23 6.08
C ARG A 66 6.37 -1.36 5.73
N LEU A 67 7.33 -1.87 4.97
CA LEU A 67 8.49 -1.08 4.52
C LEU A 67 8.05 0.12 3.65
N VAL A 68 7.15 -0.11 2.70
CA VAL A 68 6.59 0.95 1.86
C VAL A 68 5.82 1.98 2.70
N ASP A 69 5.01 1.52 3.65
CA ASP A 69 4.29 2.37 4.60
C ASP A 69 5.26 3.26 5.40
N THR A 70 6.33 2.70 5.94
CA THR A 70 7.36 3.46 6.66
C THR A 70 8.03 4.49 5.76
N LEU A 71 8.41 4.12 4.54
CA LEU A 71 9.04 5.05 3.59
C LEU A 71 8.11 6.22 3.24
N TRP A 72 6.84 5.97 2.98
CA TRP A 72 5.89 7.03 2.66
C TRP A 72 5.53 7.90 3.86
N GLN A 73 5.50 7.35 5.08
CA GLN A 73 5.36 8.17 6.28
C GLN A 73 6.55 9.11 6.45
N ILE A 74 7.77 8.62 6.26
CA ILE A 74 8.98 9.44 6.31
C ILE A 74 8.90 10.57 5.27
N GLN A 75 8.44 10.28 4.05
CA GLN A 75 8.25 11.29 3.01
C GLN A 75 7.21 12.36 3.35
N GLN A 76 6.23 12.06 4.22
CA GLN A 76 5.26 13.06 4.69
C GLN A 76 5.84 13.98 5.77
N ILE A 77 6.85 13.52 6.50
CA ILE A 77 7.46 14.26 7.61
C ILE A 77 8.66 15.09 7.11
N LEU A 78 9.45 14.55 6.19
CA LEU A 78 10.65 15.22 5.69
C LEU A 78 10.28 16.39 4.76
N PRO A 79 10.87 17.58 4.95
CA PRO A 79 10.72 18.68 4.01
C PRO A 79 11.31 18.30 2.65
N LEU A 80 10.65 18.73 1.56
CA LEU A 80 11.02 18.43 0.17
C LEU A 80 12.50 18.70 -0.15
N GLU A 81 13.15 19.60 0.57
CA GLU A 81 14.53 20.03 0.35
C GLU A 81 15.61 19.03 0.78
N VAL A 82 15.28 18.06 1.66
CA VAL A 82 16.24 17.04 2.14
C VAL A 82 16.38 15.88 1.15
N ASN A 83 15.47 15.75 0.17
CA ASN A 83 15.50 14.72 -0.87
C ASN A 83 16.33 15.10 -2.10
N ASN A 84 17.27 16.04 -1.98
CA ASN A 84 18.29 16.29 -2.99
C ASN A 84 19.44 15.27 -2.87
N PHE A 85 19.14 13.97 -3.03
CA PHE A 85 20.15 13.04 -3.53
C PHE A 85 20.31 13.29 -5.04
N LYS A 86 20.74 14.50 -5.39
CA LYS A 86 21.17 14.83 -6.75
C LYS A 86 22.48 14.10 -6.98
N GLN A 87 22.47 13.18 -7.95
CA GLN A 87 23.67 12.76 -8.67
C GLN A 87 24.24 13.93 -9.46
#